data_AF-A0A292SIV8-F1
#
_entry.id   AF-A0A292SIV8-F1
#
_cell.length_a   1.000
_cell.length_b   1.000
_cell.length_c   1.000
_cell.angle_alpha   90.00
_cell.angle_beta   90.00
_cell.angle_gamma   90.00
#
_symmetry.space_group_name_H-M   'P 1'
#
loop_
_entity.id
_entity.type
_entity.pdbx_description
1 polymer ?
#
loop_
_entity_poly.entity_id
_entity_poly.type
_entity_poly.pdbx_seq_one_letter_code
_entity_poly.pdbx_strand_id
1 'polypeptide(L)' 'MDFCSKKVFLQNGKAVDSNGTIAGSTAFVYDIIKMLVNQGMLDLRTACAMASKNLTYIQDLNSQLYWDSSCNIQ' A
#
# COMPACT_ATOMS: atom_id res chain seq x y z
N MET A 1 -3.90 19.17 7.75
CA MET A 1 -2.51 18.92 8.21
C MET A 1 -1.60 19.89 7.49
N ASP A 2 -0.60 20.45 8.14
CA ASP A 2 0.41 21.25 7.44
C ASP A 2 1.53 20.33 6.93
N PHE A 3 1.82 20.40 5.63
CA PHE A 3 2.88 19.64 4.97
C PHE A 3 3.69 20.60 4.12
N CYS A 4 4.99 20.74 4.40
CA CYS A 4 5.88 21.70 3.72
C CYS A 4 5.28 23.12 3.64
N SER A 5 4.75 23.62 4.77
CA SER A 5 4.09 24.94 4.89
C SER A 5 2.84 25.14 4.02
N LYS A 6 2.27 24.05 3.47
CA LYS A 6 0.97 24.07 2.79
C LYS A 6 -0.08 23.31 3.60
N LYS A 7 -1.31 23.81 3.60
CA LYS A 7 -2.45 23.09 4.17
C LYS A 7 -2.86 21.95 3.24
N VAL A 8 -2.93 20.76 3.81
CA VAL A 8 -3.42 19.53 3.17
C VAL A 8 -4.72 19.10 3.84
N PHE A 9 -5.68 18.77 2.99
CA PHE A 9 -7.04 18.37 3.34
C PHE A 9 -7.28 16.91 2.95
N LEU A 10 -8.15 16.24 3.70
CA LEU A 10 -8.70 14.95 3.29
C LEU A 10 -9.97 15.21 2.48
N GLN A 11 -9.95 14.88 1.20
CA GLN A 11 -11.11 15.02 0.32
C GLN A 11 -11.29 13.74 -0.50
N ASN A 12 -12.46 13.10 -0.37
CA ASN A 12 -12.81 11.86 -1.08
C ASN A 12 -11.75 10.75 -0.94
N GLY A 13 -11.19 10.57 0.26
CA GLY A 13 -10.14 9.58 0.52
C GLY A 13 -8.78 9.91 -0.11
N LYS A 14 -8.54 11.17 -0.50
CA LYS A 14 -7.25 11.66 -1.02
C LYS A 14 -6.73 12.80 -0.15
N ALA A 15 -5.42 12.85 0.04
CA ALA A 15 -4.72 14.00 0.61
C ALA A 15 -4.49 15.02 -0.51
N VAL A 16 -5.08 16.22 -0.41
CA VAL A 16 -4.99 17.26 -1.45
C VAL A 16 -4.68 18.64 -0.85
N ASP A 17 -4.01 19.50 -1.62
CA ASP A 17 -3.85 20.91 -1.28
C ASP A 17 -5.10 21.75 -1.66
N SER A 18 -5.05 23.06 -1.43
CA SER A 18 -6.15 23.99 -1.72
C SER A 18 -6.54 24.06 -3.21
N ASN A 19 -5.66 23.63 -4.10
CA ASN A 19 -5.90 23.63 -5.55
C ASN A 19 -6.35 22.25 -6.04
N GLY A 20 -6.56 21.28 -5.14
CA GLY A 20 -6.88 19.90 -5.48
C GLY A 20 -5.68 19.07 -5.94
N THR A 21 -4.45 19.57 -5.77
CA THR A 21 -3.24 18.81 -6.12
C THR A 21 -3.03 17.70 -5.10
N ILE A 22 -2.77 16.48 -5.56
CA ILE A 22 -2.49 15.35 -4.66
C ILE A 22 -1.19 15.61 -3.90
N ALA A 23 -1.27 15.54 -2.58
CA ALA A 23 -0.18 15.82 -1.64
C ALA A 23 0.10 14.58 -0.77
N GLY A 24 0.49 13.49 -1.42
CA GLY A 24 0.73 12.19 -0.78
C GLY A 24 -0.45 11.23 -0.90
N SER A 25 -0.46 10.18 -0.07
CA SER A 25 -1.48 9.14 -0.04
C SER A 25 -2.01 8.94 1.37
N THR A 26 -3.25 8.51 1.47
CA THR A 26 -3.88 8.07 2.72
C THR A 26 -4.08 6.55 2.76
N ALA A 27 -3.62 5.83 1.73
CA ALA A 27 -3.77 4.39 1.62
C ALA A 27 -2.75 3.67 2.50
N PHE A 28 -3.19 2.62 3.18
CA PHE A 28 -2.28 1.71 3.86
C PHE A 28 -1.75 0.66 2.89
N VAL A 29 -0.54 0.16 3.17
CA VAL A 29 0.07 -0.93 2.39
C VAL A 29 -0.86 -2.15 2.30
N TYR A 30 -1.58 -2.43 3.39
CA TYR A 30 -2.59 -3.48 3.44
C TYR A 30 -3.70 -3.32 2.38
N ASP A 31 -4.25 -2.11 2.25
CA ASP A 31 -5.31 -1.80 1.28
C ASP A 31 -4.81 -1.96 -0.15
N ILE A 32 -3.54 -1.57 -0.39
CA ILE A 32 -2.89 -1.69 -1.69
C ILE A 32 -2.70 -3.16 -2.08
N ILE A 33 -2.20 -4.01 -1.16
CA ILE A 33 -2.04 -5.45 -1.42
C ILE A 33 -3.41 -6.07 -1.73
N LYS A 34 -4.42 -5.82 -0.90
CA LYS A 34 -5.78 -6.33 -1.13
C LYS A 34 -6.32 -5.94 -2.51
N MET A 35 -6.17 -4.67 -2.88
CA MET A 35 -6.64 -4.17 -4.16
C MET A 35 -5.97 -4.88 -5.34
N LEU A 36 -4.63 -4.98 -5.33
CA LEU A 36 -3.86 -5.58 -6.42
C LEU A 36 -4.16 -7.07 -6.60
N VAL A 37 -4.33 -7.81 -5.51
CA VAL A 37 -4.66 -9.24 -5.55
C VAL A 37 -6.09 -9.46 -6.01
N ASN A 38 -7.06 -8.69 -5.48
CA ASN A 38 -8.47 -8.84 -5.84
C ASN A 38 -8.75 -8.43 -7.30
N GLN A 39 -7.95 -7.53 -7.86
CA GLN A 39 -8.03 -7.17 -9.28
C GLN A 39 -7.29 -8.17 -10.20
N GLY A 40 -6.66 -9.21 -9.64
CA GLY A 40 -5.88 -10.19 -10.39
C GLY A 40 -4.62 -9.60 -11.02
N MET A 41 -4.17 -8.43 -10.57
CA MET A 41 -2.97 -7.78 -11.11
C MET A 41 -1.69 -8.45 -10.62
N LEU A 42 -1.70 -8.98 -9.39
CA LEU A 42 -0.60 -9.71 -8.78
C LEU A 42 -1.15 -10.90 -7.98
N ASP A 43 -0.39 -11.98 -7.87
CA ASP A 43 -0.65 -12.98 -6.85
C ASP A 43 -0.25 -12.46 -5.45
N LEU A 44 -0.85 -13.04 -4.41
CA LEU A 44 -0.66 -12.61 -3.03
C LEU A 44 0.82 -12.65 -2.58
N ARG A 45 1.58 -13.67 -3.01
CA ARG A 45 2.98 -13.82 -2.63
C ARG A 45 3.82 -12.71 -3.25
N THR A 46 3.61 -12.41 -4.54
CA THR A 46 4.29 -11.31 -5.22
C THR A 46 3.95 -9.95 -4.62
N ALA A 47 2.67 -9.68 -4.35
CA ALA A 47 2.24 -8.42 -3.73
C ALA A 47 2.84 -8.22 -2.33
N CYS A 48 2.82 -9.24 -1.49
CA CYS A 48 3.44 -9.19 -0.16
C CYS A 48 4.96 -9.01 -0.24
N ALA A 49 5.64 -9.70 -1.17
CA ALA A 49 7.08 -9.56 -1.37
C ALA A 49 7.46 -8.13 -1.77
N MET A 50 6.70 -7.51 -2.68
CA MET A 50 6.95 -6.12 -3.09
C MET A 50 6.80 -5.13 -1.93
N ALA A 51 5.81 -5.35 -1.06
CA ALA A 51 5.52 -4.49 0.08
C ALA A 51 6.48 -4.67 1.28
N SER A 52 7.19 -5.80 1.37
CA SER A 52 8.01 -6.15 2.54
C SER A 52 9.50 -6.28 2.25
N LYS A 53 9.90 -6.70 1.04
CA LYS A 53 11.25 -7.22 0.75
C LYS A 53 12.01 -6.48 -0.35
N ASN A 54 11.41 -5.49 -1.01
CA ASN A 54 12.06 -4.74 -2.09
C ASN A 54 12.94 -3.56 -1.63
N LEU A 55 13.19 -3.37 -0.32
CA LEU A 55 14.13 -2.36 0.18
C LEU A 55 15.58 -2.86 0.29
N THR A 56 15.80 -4.18 0.45
CA THR A 56 17.12 -4.85 0.42
C THR A 56 16.91 -6.35 0.14
N TYR A 57 17.48 -6.86 -0.95
CA TYR A 57 17.24 -8.20 -1.55
C TYR A 57 17.71 -9.42 -0.71
N ILE A 58 16.90 -10.50 -0.64
CA ILE A 58 17.11 -11.89 -1.14
C ILE A 58 15.79 -12.68 -0.89
N GLN A 59 15.29 -13.36 -1.93
CA GLN A 59 14.07 -14.15 -1.90
C GLN A 59 14.33 -15.55 -1.30
N ASP A 60 14.10 -15.72 0.00
CA ASP A 60 13.96 -17.07 0.56
C ASP A 60 12.56 -17.61 0.24
N LEU A 61 12.49 -18.63 -0.63
CA LEU A 61 11.26 -19.33 -1.00
C LEU A 61 10.53 -19.91 0.22
N ASN A 62 11.25 -20.16 1.32
CA ASN A 62 10.72 -20.68 2.57
C ASN A 62 10.17 -19.60 3.51
N SER A 63 10.18 -18.32 3.12
CA SER A 63 9.69 -17.29 4.02
C SER A 63 8.20 -17.45 4.31
N GLN A 64 7.87 -17.44 5.60
CA GLN A 64 6.51 -17.55 6.09
C GLN A 64 5.65 -16.38 5.59
N LEU A 65 4.48 -16.71 5.04
CA LEU A 65 3.47 -15.73 4.66
C LEU A 65 2.46 -15.63 5.81
N TYR A 66 2.29 -14.44 6.37
CA TYR A 66 1.32 -14.16 7.44
C TYR A 66 -0.05 -13.73 6.89
N TRP A 67 -0.34 -14.04 5.62
CA TRP A 67 -1.57 -13.66 4.94
C TRP A 67 -2.33 -14.90 4.49
N ASP A 68 -3.65 -14.91 4.70
CA ASP A 68 -4.53 -15.98 4.22
C ASP A 68 -4.94 -15.79 2.74
N SER A 69 -5.59 -16.80 2.16
CA SER A 69 -6.10 -16.75 0.77
C SER A 69 -7.19 -15.69 0.55
N SER A 70 -7.76 -15.14 1.62
CA SER A 70 -8.73 -14.04 1.60
C SER A 70 -8.08 -12.66 1.82
N CYS A 71 -6.74 -12.60 1.76
CA CYS A 71 -5.93 -11.41 1.98
C CYS A 71 -6.06 -10.78 3.38
N ASN A 72 -6.25 -11.57 4.44
CA ASN A 72 -6.21 -11.09 5.83
C ASN A 72 -4.90 -11.46 6.51
N ILE A 73 -4.42 -10.62 7.43
CA ILE A 73 -3.21 -10.86 8.22
C ILE A 73 -3.57 -11.78 9.39
N GLN A 74 -2.76 -12.82 9.63
CA GLN A 74 -2.85 -13.75 10.77
C GLN A 74 -1.81 -13.45 11.84
#